data_AF-A0A925HVT5-F1
#
_entry.id   AF-A0A925HVT5-F1
#
_cell.length_a   1.000
_cell.length_b   1.000
_cell.length_c   1.000
_cell.angle_alpha   90.00
_cell.angle_beta   90.00
_cell.angle_gamma   90.00
#
_symmetry.space_group_name_H-M   'P 1'
#
loop_
_entity.id
_entity.type
_entity.pdbx_description
1 polymer ?
#
loop_
_entity_poly.entity_id
_entity_poly.type
_entity_poly.pdbx_seq_one_letter_code
_entity_poly.pdbx_strand_id
1 'polypeptide(L)'
;RFAEFLKQINIPTKVEPYPSISLGSCDLSLFEMLWGYSMFPTGGFSTKPVYITRIEDKNGNVIARFDTERKEVISQATAYTMSRMMQGVVDFGTAAGLRARLGISEMGGKTGTTNDNSDAWFMGFTPQLMGGVWIGCDDRFVRLESGLGYGGQAARPIWEYFFQKAFGDKTLALDKTAKFVQPENMPQQFNPIPFNPIPPGETDEPGGDVDGYLGTPDTQDIPVDSKKPLDEQKVWREANDPKNQVPSNDKKKDEPAKDDKKKKDGFFKRVFGKKEKDN
;
A
#
# COMPACT_ATOMS: atom_id res chain seq x y z
N ARG A 1 -16.99 12.07 -2.44
CA ARG A 1 -17.60 10.98 -1.64
C ARG A 1 -16.61 10.40 -0.62
N PHE A 2 -15.41 9.95 -1.02
CA PHE A 2 -14.42 9.41 -0.07
C PHE A 2 -13.98 10.41 1.01
N ALA A 3 -13.64 11.65 0.65
CA ALA A 3 -13.29 12.69 1.64
C ALA A 3 -14.42 12.96 2.66
N GLU A 4 -15.69 12.91 2.22
CA GLU A 4 -16.84 13.01 3.13
C GLU A 4 -16.97 11.80 4.05
N PHE A 5 -16.66 10.60 3.55
CA PHE A 5 -16.62 9.39 4.38
C PHE A 5 -15.53 9.50 5.46
N LEU A 6 -14.33 10.02 5.13
CA LEU A 6 -13.28 10.24 6.14
C LEU A 6 -13.74 11.19 7.26
N LYS A 7 -14.52 12.23 6.95
CA LYS A 7 -15.15 13.09 7.97
C LYS A 7 -16.12 12.30 8.87
N GLN A 8 -16.80 11.28 8.36
CA GLN A 8 -17.68 10.43 9.17
C GLN A 8 -16.88 9.58 10.17
N ILE A 9 -15.67 9.13 9.82
CA ILE A 9 -14.75 8.40 10.71
C ILE A 9 -14.26 9.30 11.87
N ASN A 10 -14.35 10.62 11.71
CA ASN A 10 -13.92 11.64 12.68
C ASN A 10 -12.40 11.75 12.86
N ILE A 11 -11.64 11.43 11.81
CA ILE A 11 -10.19 11.65 11.78
C ILE A 11 -9.92 13.17 11.82
N PRO A 12 -9.05 13.68 12.74
CA PRO A 12 -8.79 15.11 12.89
C PRO A 12 -8.16 15.76 11.66
N THR A 13 -7.26 15.05 10.97
CA THR A 13 -6.61 15.57 9.77
C THR A 13 -7.62 15.84 8.68
N LYS A 14 -7.64 17.09 8.21
CA LYS A 14 -8.48 17.51 7.09
C LYS A 14 -7.94 16.93 5.79
N VAL A 15 -8.73 16.11 5.12
CA VAL A 15 -8.36 15.55 3.82
C VAL A 15 -9.15 16.19 2.70
N GLU A 16 -8.44 16.83 1.77
CA GLU A 16 -9.03 17.52 0.63
C GLU A 16 -9.43 16.53 -0.48
N PRO A 17 -10.52 16.80 -1.23
CA PRO A 17 -11.12 15.84 -2.17
C PRO A 17 -10.39 15.79 -3.53
N TYR A 18 -9.09 15.51 -3.52
CA TYR A 18 -8.33 15.28 -4.76
C TYR A 18 -8.50 13.85 -5.28
N PRO A 19 -8.44 13.59 -6.59
CA PRO A 19 -8.49 12.22 -7.13
C PRO A 19 -7.39 11.30 -6.58
N SER A 20 -6.20 11.84 -6.33
CA SER A 20 -5.04 11.10 -5.81
C SER A 20 -5.20 10.57 -4.39
N ILE A 21 -6.26 10.98 -3.67
CA ILE A 21 -6.53 10.55 -2.31
C ILE A 21 -6.68 9.03 -2.18
N SER A 22 -7.20 8.35 -3.22
CA SER A 22 -7.35 6.90 -3.24
C SER A 22 -6.00 6.16 -3.29
N LEU A 23 -4.94 6.85 -3.71
CA LEU A 23 -3.57 6.34 -3.77
C LEU A 23 -2.73 6.78 -2.56
N GLY A 24 -3.31 7.50 -1.59
CA GLY A 24 -2.62 7.87 -0.35
C GLY A 24 -1.90 9.21 -0.39
N SER A 25 -2.36 10.18 -1.18
CA SER A 25 -1.76 11.53 -1.23
C SER A 25 -2.05 12.42 0.00
N CYS A 26 -2.36 11.84 1.16
CA CYS A 26 -2.63 12.56 2.41
C CYS A 26 -1.71 12.09 3.52
N ASP A 27 -1.18 13.05 4.29
CA ASP A 27 -0.33 12.76 5.43
C ASP A 27 -1.21 12.48 6.66
N LEU A 28 -1.14 11.26 7.19
CA LEU A 28 -1.85 10.84 8.40
C LEU A 28 -0.88 10.25 9.41
N SER A 29 -1.13 10.49 10.70
CA SER A 29 -0.38 9.82 11.75
C SER A 29 -0.73 8.33 11.82
N LEU A 30 0.19 7.51 12.32
CA LEU A 30 -0.06 6.09 12.58
C LEU A 30 -1.27 5.89 13.52
N PHE A 31 -1.48 6.82 14.44
CA PHE A 31 -2.63 6.84 15.34
C PHE A 31 -3.96 7.00 14.58
N GLU A 32 -4.04 7.94 13.65
CA GLU A 32 -5.22 8.16 12.81
C GLU A 32 -5.47 7.00 11.84
N MET A 33 -4.41 6.38 11.32
CA MET A 33 -4.51 5.18 10.51
C MET A 33 -5.11 4.02 11.31
N LEU A 34 -4.63 3.76 12.53
CA LEU A 34 -5.20 2.74 13.42
C LEU A 34 -6.67 3.03 13.74
N TRP A 35 -7.01 4.30 14.00
CA TRP A 35 -8.39 4.72 14.21
C TRP A 35 -9.25 4.39 12.98
N GLY A 36 -8.85 4.78 11.78
CA GLY A 36 -9.60 4.49 10.56
C GLY A 36 -9.76 3.00 10.28
N TYR A 37 -8.70 2.20 10.49
CA TYR A 37 -8.75 0.75 10.27
C TYR A 37 -9.61 0.02 11.30
N SER A 38 -9.80 0.57 12.50
CA SER A 38 -10.55 -0.06 13.60
C SER A 38 -11.96 -0.51 13.19
N MET A 39 -12.57 0.13 12.19
CA MET A 39 -13.89 -0.21 11.69
C MET A 39 -13.99 -1.63 11.11
N PHE A 40 -12.90 -2.20 10.61
CA PHE A 40 -12.94 -3.52 9.97
C PHE A 40 -13.10 -4.67 10.96
N PRO A 41 -12.17 -4.88 11.93
CA PRO A 41 -12.31 -5.99 12.88
C PRO A 41 -13.46 -5.81 13.88
N THR A 42 -13.95 -4.59 14.08
CA THR A 42 -15.01 -4.29 15.08
C THR A 42 -16.43 -4.32 14.51
N GLY A 43 -16.60 -4.82 13.29
CA GLY A 43 -17.92 -4.98 12.66
C GLY A 43 -18.54 -3.66 12.18
N GLY A 44 -17.72 -2.68 11.83
CA GLY A 44 -18.15 -1.42 11.20
C GLY A 44 -18.04 -0.18 12.06
N PHE A 45 -17.45 -0.31 13.25
CA PHE A 45 -17.36 0.78 14.21
C PHE A 45 -15.97 1.43 14.23
N SER A 46 -15.90 2.69 13.81
CA SER A 46 -14.72 3.52 14.06
C SER A 46 -14.60 3.79 15.56
N THR A 47 -13.46 3.38 16.13
CA THR A 47 -13.18 3.46 17.57
C THR A 47 -11.91 4.27 17.77
N LYS A 48 -12.04 5.42 18.44
CA LYS A 48 -10.89 6.30 18.72
C LYS A 48 -9.95 5.61 19.71
N PRO A 49 -8.66 5.39 19.38
CA PRO A 49 -7.73 4.81 20.33
C PRO A 49 -7.57 5.72 21.56
N VAL A 50 -7.49 5.14 22.75
CA VAL A 50 -7.28 5.86 24.02
C VAL A 50 -6.09 5.28 24.77
N TYR A 51 -5.29 6.15 25.40
CA TYR A 51 -4.12 5.74 26.18
C TYR A 51 -4.43 5.52 27.66
N ILE A 52 -5.36 6.31 28.20
CA ILE A 52 -5.72 6.34 29.61
C ILE A 52 -7.21 6.05 29.70
N THR A 53 -7.61 5.08 30.52
CA THR A 53 -9.02 4.72 30.74
C THR A 53 -9.56 5.29 32.05
N ARG A 54 -8.70 5.40 33.08
CA ARG A 54 -9.08 5.84 34.43
C ARG A 54 -7.88 6.42 35.17
N ILE A 55 -8.10 7.51 35.91
CA ILE A 55 -7.13 8.14 36.82
C ILE A 55 -7.71 8.09 38.22
N GLU A 56 -6.92 7.63 39.19
CA GLU A 56 -7.32 7.47 40.60
C GLU A 56 -6.34 8.14 41.54
N ASP A 57 -6.84 8.54 42.71
CA ASP A 57 -5.99 8.88 43.85
C ASP A 57 -5.48 7.63 44.60
N LYS A 58 -4.59 7.84 45.57
CA LYS A 58 -4.04 6.76 46.42
C LYS A 58 -5.09 6.00 47.25
N ASN A 59 -6.29 6.58 47.42
CA ASN A 59 -7.38 6.00 48.19
C ASN A 59 -8.37 5.24 47.29
N GLY A 60 -8.14 5.19 45.97
CA GLY A 60 -9.01 4.54 44.99
C GLY A 60 -10.17 5.41 44.50
N ASN A 61 -10.18 6.71 44.80
CA ASN A 61 -11.20 7.63 44.29
C ASN A 61 -10.91 7.95 42.83
N VAL A 62 -11.92 7.80 41.96
CA VAL A 62 -11.79 8.09 40.53
C VAL A 62 -11.81 9.60 40.30
N ILE A 63 -10.70 10.14 39.82
CA ILE A 63 -10.53 11.56 39.45
C ILE A 63 -11.08 11.79 38.04
N ALA A 64 -10.78 10.88 37.11
CA ALA A 64 -11.23 10.96 35.73
C ALA A 64 -11.43 9.55 35.15
N ARG A 65 -12.43 9.43 34.27
CA ARG A 65 -12.68 8.25 33.44
C ARG A 65 -12.79 8.72 32.00
N PHE A 66 -12.16 7.99 31.09
CA PHE A 66 -12.16 8.29 29.67
C PHE A 66 -12.80 7.12 28.94
N ASP A 67 -14.01 7.34 28.47
CA ASP A 67 -14.73 6.36 27.68
C ASP A 67 -14.28 6.42 26.22
N THR A 68 -14.31 5.26 25.55
CA THR A 68 -13.89 5.17 24.15
C THR A 68 -15.02 5.67 23.24
N GLU A 69 -14.71 6.67 22.42
CA GLU A 69 -15.64 7.17 21.39
C GLU A 69 -15.76 6.11 20.28
N ARG A 70 -16.95 5.49 20.18
CA ARG A 70 -17.27 4.48 19.17
C ARG A 70 -18.41 4.97 18.29
N LYS A 71 -18.21 4.91 16.97
CA LYS A 71 -19.19 5.36 15.97
C LYS A 71 -19.33 4.34 14.85
N GLU A 72 -20.56 3.95 14.53
CA GLU A 72 -20.84 3.13 13.36
C GLU A 72 -20.63 3.96 12.09
N VAL A 73 -19.77 3.48 11.19
CA VAL A 73 -19.42 4.18 9.94
C VAL A 73 -19.71 3.35 8.69
N ILE A 74 -19.72 2.03 8.82
CA ILE A 74 -20.07 1.09 7.74
C ILE A 74 -20.91 -0.05 8.34
N SER A 75 -21.69 -0.74 7.52
CA SER A 75 -22.45 -1.90 7.97
C SER A 75 -21.54 -3.07 8.34
N GLN A 76 -22.01 -3.94 9.23
CA GLN A 76 -21.28 -5.16 9.61
C GLN A 76 -20.98 -6.07 8.41
N ALA A 77 -21.91 -6.16 7.45
CA ALA A 77 -21.71 -6.91 6.21
C ALA A 77 -20.55 -6.34 5.38
N THR A 78 -20.48 -5.01 5.23
CA THR A 78 -19.39 -4.33 4.52
C THR A 78 -18.05 -4.53 5.25
N ALA A 79 -18.04 -4.39 6.58
CA ALA A 79 -16.83 -4.58 7.39
C ALA A 79 -16.30 -6.01 7.30
N TYR A 80 -17.19 -7.01 7.36
CA TYR A 80 -16.84 -8.43 7.21
C TYR A 80 -16.28 -8.71 5.82
N THR A 81 -16.99 -8.30 4.75
CA THR A 81 -16.52 -8.46 3.36
C THR A 81 -15.17 -7.80 3.16
N MET A 82 -14.95 -6.61 3.72
CA MET A 82 -13.65 -5.94 3.61
C MET A 82 -12.53 -6.66 4.36
N SER A 83 -12.82 -7.19 5.55
CA SER A 83 -11.86 -8.02 6.29
C SER A 83 -11.48 -9.28 5.49
N ARG A 84 -12.45 -9.92 4.83
CA ARG A 84 -12.20 -11.07 3.94
C ARG A 84 -11.37 -10.70 2.71
N MET A 85 -11.63 -9.55 2.09
CA MET A 85 -10.83 -9.05 0.97
C MET A 85 -9.39 -8.73 1.40
N MET A 86 -9.20 -8.09 2.56
CA MET A 86 -7.87 -7.82 3.12
C MET A 86 -7.13 -9.09 3.56
N GLN A 87 -7.84 -10.19 3.83
CA GLN A 87 -7.18 -11.48 4.02
C GLN A 87 -6.50 -11.98 2.74
N GLY A 88 -7.04 -11.67 1.57
CA GLY A 88 -6.40 -12.03 0.29
C GLY A 88 -4.99 -11.45 0.15
N VAL A 89 -4.76 -10.25 0.67
CA VAL A 89 -3.44 -9.59 0.67
C VAL A 89 -2.38 -10.39 1.42
N VAL A 90 -2.76 -11.03 2.52
CA VAL A 90 -1.83 -11.82 3.37
C VAL A 90 -1.75 -13.30 2.95
N ASP A 91 -2.75 -13.80 2.24
CA ASP A 91 -2.79 -15.17 1.75
C ASP A 91 -1.99 -15.31 0.45
N PHE A 92 -2.22 -14.41 -0.51
CA PHE A 92 -1.66 -14.49 -1.86
C PHE A 92 -1.23 -13.15 -2.47
N GLY A 93 -1.45 -12.02 -1.77
CA GLY A 93 -1.05 -10.70 -2.27
C GLY A 93 0.33 -10.24 -1.78
N THR A 94 0.49 -8.93 -1.65
CA THR A 94 1.76 -8.26 -1.28
C THR A 94 2.31 -8.63 0.11
N ALA A 95 1.52 -9.30 0.95
CA ALA A 95 1.92 -9.81 2.26
C ALA A 95 1.81 -11.34 2.37
N ALA A 96 1.86 -12.04 1.22
CA ALA A 96 1.67 -13.48 1.13
C ALA A 96 2.47 -14.30 2.16
N GLY A 97 1.84 -15.35 2.67
CA GLY A 97 2.41 -16.28 3.64
C GLY A 97 2.47 -15.76 5.08
N LEU A 98 2.14 -14.50 5.36
CA LEU A 98 2.16 -13.94 6.72
C LEU A 98 1.25 -14.70 7.67
N ARG A 99 0.02 -15.00 7.23
CA ARG A 99 -0.95 -15.75 8.02
C ARG A 99 -0.44 -17.16 8.34
N ALA A 100 0.13 -17.84 7.34
CA ALA A 100 0.69 -19.19 7.50
C ALA A 100 1.87 -19.21 8.47
N ARG A 101 2.79 -18.23 8.39
CA ARG A 101 3.96 -18.14 9.29
C ARG A 101 3.57 -17.87 10.75
N LEU A 102 2.51 -17.11 10.98
CA LEU A 102 1.99 -16.87 12.34
C LEU A 102 1.15 -18.04 12.87
N GLY A 103 0.65 -18.91 11.98
CA GLY A 103 -0.22 -20.02 12.32
C GLY A 103 -1.58 -19.56 12.84
N ILE A 104 -2.13 -18.49 12.27
CA ILE A 104 -3.41 -17.91 12.69
C ILE A 104 -4.52 -18.18 11.67
N SER A 105 -5.75 -18.35 12.13
CA SER A 105 -6.89 -18.73 11.30
C SER A 105 -7.28 -17.61 10.33
N GLU A 106 -7.49 -16.40 10.85
CA GLU A 106 -7.94 -15.25 10.08
C GLU A 106 -7.19 -13.98 10.47
N MET A 107 -6.87 -13.17 9.47
CA MET A 107 -6.29 -11.85 9.64
C MET A 107 -6.56 -11.01 8.39
N GLY A 108 -6.61 -9.69 8.53
CA GLY A 108 -6.57 -8.74 7.43
C GLY A 108 -5.24 -8.02 7.42
N GLY A 109 -4.76 -7.62 6.24
CA GLY A 109 -3.61 -6.75 6.14
C GLY A 109 -3.59 -5.93 4.86
N LYS A 110 -2.84 -4.83 4.88
CA LYS A 110 -2.55 -4.02 3.70
C LYS A 110 -1.15 -3.41 3.78
N THR A 111 -0.41 -3.53 2.69
CA THR A 111 0.86 -2.82 2.47
C THR A 111 0.59 -1.41 1.92
N GLY A 112 1.38 -0.44 2.34
CA GLY A 112 1.48 0.88 1.73
C GLY A 112 2.94 1.19 1.41
N THR A 113 3.18 1.79 0.25
CA THR A 113 4.50 2.28 -0.17
C THR A 113 4.25 3.63 -0.85
N THR A 114 4.96 4.67 -0.43
CA THR A 114 4.90 5.98 -1.11
C THR A 114 5.91 6.05 -2.24
N ASN A 115 5.72 7.02 -3.14
CA ASN A 115 6.67 7.25 -4.23
C ASN A 115 8.10 7.45 -3.70
N ASP A 116 9.07 7.05 -4.52
CA ASP A 116 10.50 7.06 -4.18
C ASP A 116 10.87 6.29 -2.90
N ASN A 117 10.01 5.38 -2.43
CA ASN A 117 10.19 4.61 -1.20
C ASN A 117 10.48 5.50 0.03
N SER A 118 9.79 6.64 0.11
CA SER A 118 9.94 7.59 1.22
C SER A 118 9.34 7.02 2.52
N ASP A 119 8.23 6.28 2.39
CA ASP A 119 7.50 5.67 3.50
C ASP A 119 7.09 4.24 3.17
N ALA A 120 7.26 3.36 4.16
CA ALA A 120 6.81 1.98 4.14
C ALA A 120 5.80 1.77 5.26
N TRP A 121 4.60 1.31 4.89
CA TRP A 121 3.51 1.04 5.82
C TRP A 121 3.08 -0.42 5.76
N PHE A 122 2.72 -0.95 6.92
CA PHE A 122 1.94 -2.17 7.02
C PHE A 122 0.87 -2.03 8.11
N MET A 123 -0.39 -2.11 7.71
CA MET A 123 -1.53 -2.17 8.61
C MET A 123 -2.05 -3.60 8.64
N GLY A 124 -2.22 -4.17 9.82
CA GLY A 124 -2.67 -5.54 9.98
C GLY A 124 -3.54 -5.71 11.20
N PHE A 125 -4.49 -6.63 11.13
CA PHE A 125 -5.36 -6.94 12.25
C PHE A 125 -5.82 -8.38 12.22
N THR A 126 -6.11 -8.87 13.41
CA THR A 126 -6.78 -10.14 13.70
C THR A 126 -8.12 -9.82 14.36
N PRO A 127 -8.99 -10.81 14.61
CA PRO A 127 -10.25 -10.56 15.31
C PRO A 127 -10.07 -9.95 16.72
N GLN A 128 -8.90 -10.09 17.33
CA GLN A 128 -8.64 -9.67 18.72
C GLN A 128 -7.65 -8.52 18.85
N LEU A 129 -6.77 -8.31 17.87
CA LEU A 129 -5.68 -7.33 17.97
C LEU A 129 -5.37 -6.70 16.62
N MET A 130 -5.18 -5.38 16.62
CA MET A 130 -4.74 -4.59 15.48
C MET A 130 -3.36 -4.00 15.75
N GLY A 131 -2.55 -3.88 14.70
CA GLY A 131 -1.28 -3.17 14.75
C GLY A 131 -0.97 -2.51 13.41
N GLY A 132 -0.16 -1.46 13.48
CA GLY A 132 0.33 -0.75 12.32
C GLY A 132 1.81 -0.47 12.51
N VAL A 133 2.57 -0.55 11.42
CA VAL A 133 3.98 -0.19 11.38
C VAL A 133 4.18 0.82 10.27
N TRP A 134 4.87 1.90 10.61
CA TRP A 134 5.43 2.86 9.66
C TRP A 134 6.95 2.84 9.80
N ILE A 135 7.63 2.91 8.66
CA ILE A 135 9.06 3.14 8.57
C ILE A 135 9.26 4.25 7.54
N GLY A 136 10.03 5.25 7.92
CA GLY A 136 10.43 6.36 7.08
C GLY A 136 11.46 7.20 7.80
N CYS A 137 11.82 8.32 7.20
CA CYS A 137 12.67 9.33 7.80
C CYS A 137 11.87 10.60 8.08
N ASP A 138 12.26 11.34 9.12
CA ASP A 138 11.64 12.64 9.44
C ASP A 138 11.76 13.62 8.25
N ASP A 139 12.88 13.52 7.52
CA ASP A 139 13.07 14.18 6.23
C ASP A 139 12.78 13.22 5.08
N ARG A 140 11.72 13.51 4.32
CA ARG A 140 11.27 12.73 3.15
C ARG A 140 12.25 12.74 1.98
N PHE A 141 13.27 13.62 1.98
CA PHE A 141 14.36 13.54 1.01
C PHE A 141 15.24 12.31 1.23
N VAL A 142 15.29 11.79 2.45
CA VAL A 142 16.01 10.55 2.78
C VAL A 142 15.10 9.38 2.41
N ARG A 143 15.57 8.56 1.48
CA ARG A 143 14.81 7.47 0.88
C ARG A 143 15.24 6.14 1.47
N LEU A 144 14.30 5.21 1.58
CA LEU A 144 14.63 3.82 1.86
C LEU A 144 15.28 3.22 0.60
N GLU A 145 16.34 2.43 0.79
CA GLU A 145 17.09 1.83 -0.31
C GLU A 145 16.16 1.03 -1.24
N SER A 146 16.34 1.19 -2.56
CA SER A 146 15.37 0.77 -3.59
C SER A 146 14.94 -0.70 -3.53
N GLY A 147 15.74 -1.59 -2.93
CA GLY A 147 15.42 -3.02 -2.79
C GLY A 147 14.84 -3.43 -1.43
N LEU A 148 14.75 -2.50 -0.47
CA LEU A 148 14.29 -2.77 0.91
C LEU A 148 13.11 -1.87 1.34
N GLY A 149 12.84 -0.79 0.60
CA GLY A 149 11.90 0.27 0.99
C GLY A 149 10.41 -0.01 0.82
N TYR A 150 10.01 -1.18 0.33
CA TYR A 150 8.59 -1.52 0.16
C TYR A 150 7.93 -1.89 1.49
N GLY A 151 6.66 -1.52 1.69
CA GLY A 151 5.89 -1.86 2.90
C GLY A 151 5.90 -3.36 3.27
N GLY A 152 5.93 -4.23 2.25
CA GLY A 152 5.99 -5.69 2.42
C GLY A 152 7.35 -6.23 2.87
N GLN A 153 8.43 -5.46 2.77
CA GLN A 153 9.80 -5.88 3.12
C GLN A 153 10.39 -5.08 4.28
N ALA A 154 10.03 -3.81 4.43
CA ALA A 154 10.45 -3.00 5.57
C ALA A 154 9.49 -3.13 6.76
N ALA A 155 8.21 -2.73 6.59
CA ALA A 155 7.27 -2.60 7.71
C ALA A 155 6.67 -3.94 8.15
N ARG A 156 6.31 -4.80 7.19
CA ARG A 156 5.66 -6.09 7.47
C ARG A 156 6.48 -7.01 8.39
N PRO A 157 7.82 -7.17 8.25
CA PRO A 157 8.58 -8.03 9.16
C PRO A 157 8.58 -7.55 10.62
N ILE A 158 8.58 -6.23 10.86
CA ILE A 158 8.46 -5.69 12.23
C ILE A 158 7.10 -6.05 12.82
N TRP A 159 6.03 -5.88 12.03
CA TRP A 159 4.68 -6.26 12.43
C TRP A 159 4.61 -7.77 12.72
N GLU A 160 5.18 -8.60 11.84
CA GLU A 160 5.25 -10.05 12.02
C GLU A 160 5.97 -10.43 13.32
N TYR A 161 7.13 -9.84 13.59
CA TYR A 161 7.89 -10.09 14.81
C TYR A 161 7.11 -9.72 16.08
N PHE A 162 6.45 -8.55 16.09
CA PHE A 162 5.60 -8.13 17.20
C PHE A 162 4.46 -9.13 17.45
N PHE A 163 3.74 -9.54 16.40
CA PHE A 163 2.65 -10.50 16.54
C PHE A 163 3.13 -11.91 16.90
N GLN A 164 4.29 -12.35 16.44
CA GLN A 164 4.91 -13.59 16.91
C GLN A 164 5.14 -13.57 18.42
N LYS A 165 5.63 -12.46 18.97
CA LYS A 165 5.82 -12.28 20.41
C LYS A 165 4.48 -12.24 21.14
N ALA A 166 3.52 -11.45 20.65
CA ALA A 166 2.20 -11.34 21.26
C ALA A 166 1.48 -12.70 21.34
N PHE A 167 1.46 -13.47 20.24
CA PHE A 167 0.87 -14.80 20.23
C PHE A 167 1.69 -15.86 20.97
N GLY A 168 2.97 -15.61 21.21
CA GLY A 168 3.83 -16.47 22.04
C GLY A 168 3.63 -16.23 23.54
N ASP A 169 3.08 -15.09 23.93
CA ASP A 169 2.83 -14.74 25.32
C ASP A 169 1.48 -15.28 25.79
N LYS A 170 1.53 -16.29 26.67
CA LYS A 170 0.35 -16.93 27.24
C LYS A 170 -0.46 -16.01 28.16
N THR A 171 0.13 -14.94 28.68
CA THR A 171 -0.55 -14.01 29.59
C THR A 171 -1.58 -13.14 28.86
N LEU A 172 -1.42 -12.95 27.55
CA LEU A 172 -2.33 -12.14 26.73
C LEU A 172 -3.61 -12.90 26.32
N ALA A 173 -3.65 -14.23 26.50
CA ALA A 173 -4.80 -15.08 26.17
C ALA A 173 -5.34 -14.87 24.73
N LEU A 174 -4.45 -14.59 23.77
CA LEU A 174 -4.82 -14.44 22.36
C LEU A 174 -5.07 -15.81 21.72
N ASP A 175 -6.17 -15.94 20.98
CA ASP A 175 -6.57 -17.18 20.32
C ASP A 175 -6.19 -17.12 18.83
N LYS A 176 -5.27 -17.99 18.44
CA LYS A 176 -4.85 -18.13 17.04
C LYS A 176 -5.97 -18.64 16.13
N THR A 177 -6.98 -19.30 16.69
CA THR A 177 -8.11 -19.87 15.97
C THR A 177 -9.32 -18.93 15.86
N ALA A 178 -9.24 -17.74 16.46
CA ALA A 178 -10.28 -16.73 16.39
C ALA A 178 -10.59 -16.36 14.92
N LYS A 179 -11.88 -16.11 14.67
CA LYS A 179 -12.42 -15.74 13.36
C LYS A 179 -13.22 -14.44 13.45
N PHE A 180 -13.31 -13.73 12.34
CA PHE A 180 -14.18 -12.56 12.23
C PHE A 180 -15.64 -12.99 12.38
N VAL A 181 -16.42 -12.20 13.11
CA VAL A 181 -17.84 -12.49 13.34
C VAL A 181 -18.61 -12.26 12.04
N GLN A 182 -19.13 -13.35 11.46
CA GLN A 182 -19.96 -13.29 10.27
C GLN A 182 -21.36 -12.76 10.63
N PRO A 183 -21.87 -11.70 9.96
CA PRO A 183 -23.23 -11.21 10.18
C PRO A 183 -24.28 -12.18 9.64
N GLU A 184 -25.40 -12.32 10.36
CA GLU A 184 -26.50 -13.22 10.00
C GLU A 184 -27.15 -12.86 8.65
N ASN A 185 -27.29 -11.56 8.36
CA ASN A 185 -27.92 -11.04 7.14
C ASN A 185 -26.90 -10.68 6.05
N MET A 186 -26.01 -11.63 5.71
CA MET A 186 -25.06 -11.41 4.62
C MET A 186 -25.80 -11.48 3.27
N PRO A 187 -25.80 -10.42 2.44
CA PRO A 187 -26.25 -10.55 1.05
C PRO A 187 -25.42 -11.66 0.40
N GLN A 188 -26.05 -12.49 -0.45
CA GLN A 188 -25.56 -13.78 -0.95
C GLN A 188 -24.02 -13.91 -1.00
N GLN A 189 -23.54 -15.03 -0.44
CA GLN A 189 -22.13 -15.39 -0.25
C GLN A 189 -21.22 -14.72 -1.28
N PHE A 190 -20.34 -13.85 -0.79
CA PHE A 190 -19.12 -13.48 -1.51
C PHE A 190 -18.36 -14.77 -1.80
N ASN A 191 -18.58 -15.36 -2.98
CA ASN A 191 -17.70 -16.35 -3.54
C ASN A 191 -16.42 -15.58 -3.85
N PRO A 192 -15.28 -15.89 -3.21
CA PRO A 192 -14.01 -15.37 -3.68
C PRO A 192 -13.94 -15.75 -5.16
N ILE A 193 -13.83 -14.75 -6.04
CA ILE A 193 -13.64 -15.02 -7.46
C ILE A 193 -12.45 -15.98 -7.54
N PRO A 194 -12.57 -17.16 -8.18
CA PRO A 194 -11.44 -18.06 -8.31
C PRO A 194 -10.30 -17.27 -8.95
N PHE A 195 -9.21 -17.13 -8.20
CA PHE A 195 -8.06 -16.38 -8.64
C PHE A 195 -7.42 -17.13 -9.80
N ASN A 196 -7.52 -16.56 -11.00
CA ASN A 196 -6.63 -16.94 -12.08
C ASN A 196 -5.28 -16.27 -11.78
N PRO A 197 -4.18 -17.03 -11.63
CA PRO A 197 -2.87 -16.43 -11.41
C PRO A 197 -2.55 -15.47 -12.55
N ILE A 198 -2.48 -14.18 -12.22
CA ILE A 198 -1.90 -13.18 -13.09
C ILE A 198 -0.43 -13.60 -13.28
N PRO A 199 0.07 -13.76 -14.51
CA PRO A 199 1.44 -14.15 -14.76
C PRO A 199 2.42 -13.19 -14.04
N PRO A 200 3.60 -13.68 -13.61
CA PRO A 200 4.56 -12.87 -12.87
C PRO A 200 5.16 -11.82 -13.80
N GLY A 201 4.51 -10.67 -13.86
CA GLY A 201 4.92 -9.50 -14.62
C GLY A 201 4.51 -8.29 -13.81
N GLU A 202 5.39 -7.91 -12.88
CA GLU A 202 5.68 -6.56 -12.40
C GLU A 202 6.37 -6.70 -11.04
N THR A 203 7.70 -6.76 -11.10
CA THR A 203 8.49 -6.14 -10.04
C THR A 203 7.94 -4.73 -9.83
N ASP A 204 7.68 -4.36 -8.58
CA ASP A 204 7.21 -3.04 -8.15
C ASP A 204 8.22 -1.93 -8.51
N GLU A 205 8.48 -1.70 -9.80
CA GLU A 205 9.12 -0.47 -10.24
C GLU A 205 8.12 0.69 -10.10
N PRO A 206 8.55 1.85 -9.61
CA PRO A 206 7.68 3.01 -9.43
C PRO A 206 7.35 3.58 -10.81
N GLY A 207 6.30 3.05 -11.43
CA GLY A 207 5.88 3.45 -12.77
C GLY A 207 4.92 2.49 -13.45
N GLY A 208 4.07 1.78 -12.70
CA GLY A 208 3.02 0.95 -13.31
C GLY A 208 2.15 1.81 -14.24
N ASP A 209 2.23 1.56 -15.54
CA ASP A 209 1.46 2.24 -16.56
C ASP A 209 -0.05 2.09 -16.24
N VAL A 210 -0.76 3.21 -16.20
CA VAL A 210 -2.22 3.27 -15.99
C VAL A 210 -3.01 2.43 -17.01
N ASP A 211 -2.40 2.06 -18.13
CA ASP A 211 -3.00 1.19 -19.15
C ASP A 211 -3.14 -0.27 -18.69
N GLY A 212 -2.35 -0.75 -17.73
CA GLY A 212 -2.48 -2.11 -17.17
C GLY A 212 -3.74 -2.32 -16.32
N TYR A 213 -4.33 -1.24 -15.81
CA TYR A 213 -5.59 -1.23 -15.05
C TYR A 213 -6.82 -0.94 -15.90
N LEU A 214 -6.63 -0.54 -17.16
CA LEU A 214 -7.69 -0.37 -18.15
C LEU A 214 -7.89 -1.69 -18.90
N GLY A 215 -8.47 -2.68 -18.23
CA GLY A 215 -9.30 -3.61 -18.98
C GLY A 215 -10.32 -2.77 -19.74
N THR A 216 -10.39 -2.89 -21.08
CA THR A 216 -11.40 -2.18 -21.88
C THR A 216 -12.76 -2.42 -21.21
N PRO A 217 -13.39 -1.39 -20.61
CA PRO A 217 -14.68 -1.59 -19.98
C PRO A 217 -15.65 -1.99 -21.10
N ASP A 218 -16.55 -2.93 -20.83
CA ASP A 218 -17.67 -3.16 -21.75
C ASP A 218 -18.58 -1.92 -21.68
N THR A 219 -18.33 -0.96 -22.57
CA THR A 219 -18.99 0.35 -22.58
C THR A 219 -20.35 0.33 -23.29
N GLN A 220 -20.93 -0.85 -23.54
CA GLN A 220 -22.15 -0.94 -24.36
C GLN A 220 -23.37 -0.25 -23.71
N ASP A 221 -23.41 -0.10 -22.38
CA ASP A 221 -24.61 0.38 -21.68
C ASP A 221 -24.38 1.51 -20.65
N ILE A 222 -23.26 2.25 -20.72
CA ILE A 222 -23.04 3.42 -19.84
C ILE A 222 -23.24 4.72 -20.62
N PRO A 223 -24.29 5.51 -20.36
CA PRO A 223 -24.45 6.82 -20.97
C PRO A 223 -23.35 7.77 -20.45
N VAL A 224 -22.54 8.31 -21.36
CA VAL A 224 -21.53 9.33 -21.06
C VAL A 224 -22.19 10.70 -20.85
N ASP A 225 -22.83 10.89 -19.70
CA ASP A 225 -23.25 12.21 -19.24
C ASP A 225 -22.11 12.92 -18.52
N SER A 226 -21.07 13.24 -19.29
CA SER A 226 -20.19 14.37 -18.97
C SER A 226 -19.58 14.89 -20.27
N LYS A 227 -20.27 15.85 -20.91
CA LYS A 227 -19.62 16.66 -21.94
C LYS A 227 -18.58 17.50 -21.20
N LYS A 228 -17.30 17.31 -21.55
CA LYS A 228 -16.20 18.17 -21.06
C LYS A 228 -16.58 19.64 -21.23
N PRO A 229 -16.34 20.50 -20.24
CA PRO A 229 -16.69 21.90 -20.34
C PRO A 229 -15.97 22.57 -21.54
N LEU A 230 -16.58 23.61 -22.11
CA LEU A 230 -16.23 24.19 -23.42
C LEU A 230 -14.79 24.72 -23.50
N ASP A 231 -14.26 25.14 -22.37
CA ASP A 231 -12.88 25.56 -22.14
C ASP A 231 -11.90 24.40 -22.33
N GLU A 232 -12.15 23.22 -21.74
CA GLU A 232 -11.32 22.03 -21.96
C GLU A 232 -11.35 21.54 -23.41
N GLN A 233 -12.50 21.66 -24.08
CA GLN A 233 -12.61 21.31 -25.51
C GLN A 233 -11.79 22.25 -26.39
N LYS A 234 -11.68 23.52 -26.01
CA LYS A 234 -10.88 24.51 -26.75
C LYS A 234 -9.39 24.25 -26.57
N VAL A 235 -8.95 23.98 -25.34
CA VAL A 235 -7.56 23.62 -25.02
C VAL A 235 -7.15 22.33 -25.73
N TRP A 236 -8.03 21.32 -25.76
CA TRP A 236 -7.77 20.07 -26.48
C TRP A 236 -7.64 20.25 -28.00
N ARG A 237 -8.45 21.15 -28.60
CA ARG A 237 -8.35 21.49 -30.03
C ARG A 237 -7.08 22.29 -30.35
N GLU A 238 -6.67 23.21 -29.48
CA GLU A 238 -5.45 24.00 -29.65
C GLU A 238 -4.18 23.14 -29.48
N ALA A 239 -4.20 22.14 -28.59
CA ALA A 239 -3.11 21.19 -28.39
C ALA A 239 -2.94 20.20 -29.56
N ASN A 240 -4.05 19.84 -30.22
CA ASN A 240 -4.05 18.91 -31.35
C ASN A 240 -3.98 19.60 -32.73
N ASP A 241 -3.80 20.91 -32.78
CA ASP A 241 -3.56 21.61 -34.05
C ASP A 241 -2.17 21.22 -34.58
N PRO A 242 -2.06 20.62 -35.77
CA PRO A 242 -0.78 20.19 -36.34
C PRO A 242 0.20 21.35 -36.57
N LYS A 243 -0.24 22.62 -36.50
CA LYS A 243 0.66 23.80 -36.55
C LYS A 243 1.41 24.08 -35.25
N ASN A 244 0.92 23.56 -34.11
CA ASN A 244 1.54 23.74 -32.79
C ASN A 244 2.45 22.57 -32.40
N GLN A 245 2.60 21.57 -33.26
CA GLN A 245 3.50 20.44 -33.05
C GLN A 245 4.90 20.75 -33.58
N VAL A 246 5.92 20.60 -32.74
CA VAL A 246 7.32 20.72 -33.16
C VAL A 246 7.67 19.50 -34.04
N PRO A 247 8.36 19.67 -35.18
CA PRO A 247 8.70 18.53 -36.04
C PRO A 247 9.61 17.52 -35.32
N SER A 248 9.18 16.26 -35.21
CA SER A 248 10.03 15.15 -34.82
C SER A 248 11.01 14.84 -35.95
N ASN A 249 12.31 14.81 -35.63
CA ASN A 249 13.37 14.47 -36.57
C ASN A 249 13.79 13.01 -36.36
N ASP A 250 13.03 12.07 -36.92
CA ASP A 250 13.38 10.65 -36.92
C ASP A 250 13.97 10.21 -38.26
N LYS A 251 15.27 9.84 -38.23
CA LYS A 251 15.83 8.62 -38.86
C LYS A 251 17.34 8.55 -38.65
N LYS A 252 17.78 7.55 -37.87
CA LYS A 252 18.71 6.52 -38.36
C LYS A 252 18.60 5.26 -37.48
N LYS A 253 18.25 4.16 -38.14
CA LYS A 253 18.35 2.79 -37.64
C LYS A 253 19.83 2.42 -37.52
N ASP A 254 20.26 1.96 -36.36
CA ASP A 254 21.54 1.26 -36.22
C ASP A 254 21.29 -0.26 -36.19
N GLU A 255 21.75 -0.93 -37.25
CA GLU A 255 21.92 -2.38 -37.34
C GLU A 255 23.10 -2.85 -36.47
N PRO A 256 23.14 -4.13 -36.04
CA PRO A 256 24.16 -4.62 -35.12
C PRO A 256 25.54 -4.71 -35.80
N ALA A 257 26.57 -4.25 -35.08
CA ALA A 257 27.96 -4.21 -35.53
C ALA A 257 28.51 -5.63 -35.85
N LYS A 258 29.08 -5.78 -37.05
CA LYS A 258 29.92 -6.94 -37.42
C LYS A 258 31.31 -6.78 -36.82
N ASP A 259 31.78 -7.88 -36.23
CA ASP A 259 33.16 -8.12 -35.79
C ASP A 259 34.19 -7.80 -36.89
N ASP A 260 35.14 -6.92 -36.59
CA ASP A 260 36.42 -6.82 -37.32
C ASP A 260 37.59 -6.93 -36.33
N LYS A 261 38.08 -8.16 -36.17
CA LYS A 261 39.41 -8.46 -35.66
C LYS A 261 40.46 -7.88 -36.63
N LYS A 262 41.22 -6.85 -36.21
CA LYS A 262 42.70 -6.80 -36.37
C LYS A 262 43.34 -5.51 -35.83
N LYS A 263 44.37 -5.73 -35.01
CA LYS A 263 45.55 -4.87 -34.74
C LYS A 263 45.39 -3.66 -33.81
N LYS A 264 45.55 -3.90 -32.50
CA LYS A 264 46.28 -2.99 -31.58
C LYS A 264 47.11 -3.76 -30.54
N ASP A 265 47.93 -4.71 -30.98
CA ASP A 265 48.97 -5.38 -30.16
C ASP A 265 50.26 -4.53 -29.98
N GLY A 266 50.26 -3.26 -30.38
CA GLY A 266 51.48 -2.44 -30.43
C GLY A 266 51.70 -1.47 -29.26
N PHE A 267 50.67 -1.19 -28.45
CA PHE A 267 50.73 -0.05 -27.52
C PHE A 267 51.11 -0.45 -26.08
N PHE A 268 50.63 -1.60 -25.59
CA PHE A 268 50.91 -2.06 -24.23
C PHE A 268 52.30 -2.69 -24.05
N LYS A 269 52.99 -3.06 -25.14
CA LYS A 269 54.34 -3.64 -25.08
C LYS A 269 55.47 -2.60 -24.97
N ARG A 270 55.17 -1.30 -25.08
CA ARG A 270 56.16 -0.20 -25.05
C ARG A 270 56.27 0.49 -23.69
N VAL A 271 55.39 0.17 -22.74
CA VAL A 271 55.32 0.85 -21.43
C VAL A 271 55.82 -0.03 -20.27
N PHE A 272 55.90 -1.37 -20.41
CA PHE A 272 56.20 -2.28 -19.29
C PHE A 272 57.23 -3.39 -19.55
N GLY A 273 58.34 -3.13 -20.27
CA GLY A 273 59.34 -4.18 -20.49
C GLY A 273 60.78 -3.71 -20.69
N LYS A 274 61.48 -3.36 -19.60
CA LYS A 274 62.96 -3.42 -19.56
C LYS A 274 63.50 -3.50 -18.12
N LYS A 275 64.21 -4.60 -17.82
CA LYS A 275 65.02 -5.03 -16.64
C LYS A 275 64.52 -6.44 -16.23
N GLU A 276 65.25 -7.55 -16.22
CA GLU A 276 66.67 -7.95 -16.10
C GLU A 276 66.90 -9.19 -17.02
N LYS A 277 68.09 -9.69 -17.41
CA LYS A 277 69.33 -10.03 -16.69
C LYS A 277 70.50 -10.14 -17.69
N ASP A 278 71.69 -9.71 -17.26
CA ASP A 278 72.97 -10.08 -17.86
C ASP A 278 73.47 -11.41 -17.24
N ASN A 279 74.14 -12.20 -18.07
CA ASN A 279 75.02 -13.32 -17.70
C ASN A 279 76.39 -12.79 -17.26
#